data_AF-A0A455AYP7-F1
#
_entry.id   AF-A0A455AYP7-F1
#
_cell.length_a   1.000
_cell.length_b   1.000
_cell.length_c   1.000
_cell.angle_alpha   90.00
_cell.angle_beta   90.00
_cell.angle_gamma   90.00
#
_symmetry.space_group_name_H-M   'P 1'
#
loop_
_entity.id
_entity.type
_entity.pdbx_description
1 polymer ?
#
loop_
_entity_poly.entity_id
_entity_poly.type
_entity_poly.pdbx_seq_one_letter_code
_entity_poly.pdbx_strand_id
1 'polypeptide(L)'
;MTVLRRVCLGAVVRRVAETSIPKYKPLRLATLPTTLDPAEYDISPETRKAQAEGLAIRSRLKREYLLQYNIPSRHGVIEDPALIRWTYARSANIYPNFRPTPRTSLLGALFGIGPLLFWYYVFKTDRDRKEKLIREGKLDRTFNSSY
;
A
#
# COMPACT_ATOMS: atom_id res chain seq x y z
N MET A 1 48.32 36.23 2.37
CA MET A 1 48.04 34.92 3.04
C MET A 1 46.55 34.64 3.32
N THR A 2 45.62 35.53 2.95
CA THR A 2 44.18 35.41 3.31
C THR A 2 43.36 34.57 2.31
N VAL A 3 43.74 34.58 1.03
CA VAL A 3 43.03 33.87 -0.05
C VAL A 3 43.27 32.36 0.02
N LEU A 4 44.50 31.93 0.26
CA LEU A 4 44.85 30.51 0.38
C LEU A 4 44.15 29.84 1.59
N ARG A 5 43.99 30.58 2.70
CA ARG A 5 43.22 30.11 3.88
C ARG A 5 41.74 29.91 3.56
N ARG A 6 41.11 30.79 2.77
CA ARG A 6 39.72 30.62 2.33
C ARG A 6 39.54 29.41 1.41
N VAL A 7 40.48 29.17 0.50
CA VAL A 7 40.43 28.02 -0.42
C VAL A 7 40.63 26.71 0.34
N CYS A 8 41.58 26.64 1.27
CA CYS A 8 41.75 25.48 2.14
C CYS A 8 40.54 25.24 3.05
N LEU A 9 39.97 26.28 3.68
CA LEU A 9 38.73 26.11 4.46
C LEU A 9 37.57 25.61 3.60
N GLY A 10 37.40 26.16 2.39
CA GLY A 10 36.34 25.75 1.47
C GLY A 10 36.50 24.30 0.98
N ALA A 11 37.74 23.86 0.75
CA ALA A 11 38.04 22.47 0.38
C ALA A 11 37.85 21.49 1.55
N VAL A 12 38.16 21.90 2.78
CA VAL A 12 37.95 21.08 3.99
C VAL A 12 36.45 20.95 4.32
N VAL A 13 35.68 22.04 4.23
CA VAL A 13 34.21 22.00 4.45
C VAL A 13 33.52 21.11 3.42
N ARG A 14 33.94 21.17 2.15
CA ARG A 14 33.43 20.24 1.11
C ARG A 14 33.79 18.78 1.39
N ARG A 15 35.02 18.49 1.84
CA ARG A 15 35.44 17.13 2.18
C ARG A 15 34.71 16.55 3.40
N VAL A 16 34.36 17.37 4.39
CA VAL A 16 33.61 16.92 5.58
C VAL A 16 32.16 16.58 5.23
N ALA A 17 31.53 17.31 4.30
CA ALA A 17 30.17 17.00 3.86
C ALA A 17 30.06 15.60 3.19
N GLU A 18 31.12 15.15 2.50
CA GLU A 18 31.19 13.82 1.86
C GLU A 18 31.41 12.66 2.85
N THR A 19 31.76 12.91 4.12
CA THR A 19 31.96 11.87 5.15
C THR A 19 30.72 11.57 5.99
N SER A 20 29.57 12.17 5.66
CA SER A 20 28.32 11.98 6.40
C SER A 20 27.51 10.79 5.90
N ILE A 21 26.91 10.02 6.82
CA ILE A 21 26.02 8.91 6.49
C ILE A 21 24.82 9.46 5.68
N PRO A 22 24.47 8.87 4.53
CA PRO A 22 23.38 9.37 3.70
C PRO A 22 22.03 9.30 4.46
N LYS A 23 21.26 10.40 4.41
CA LYS A 23 19.96 10.49 5.06
C LYS A 23 18.95 9.54 4.40
N TYR A 24 18.26 8.74 5.22
CA TYR A 24 17.21 7.83 4.76
C TYR A 24 16.02 8.62 4.15
N LYS A 25 15.51 8.13 3.02
CA LYS A 25 14.34 8.70 2.33
C LYS A 25 13.19 7.68 2.38
N PRO A 26 12.10 7.95 3.10
CA PRO A 26 10.98 7.02 3.16
C PRO A 26 10.23 6.96 1.81
N LEU A 27 9.69 5.78 1.50
CA LEU A 27 8.79 5.54 0.36
C LEU A 27 7.44 5.00 0.87
N ARG A 28 6.42 5.02 0.01
CA ARG A 28 5.08 4.49 0.34
C ARG A 28 5.08 3.04 0.83
N LEU A 29 6.03 2.23 0.35
CA LEU A 29 6.19 0.82 0.73
C LEU A 29 7.39 0.59 1.67
N ALA A 30 8.18 1.63 1.96
CA ALA A 30 9.34 1.55 2.84
C ALA A 30 9.28 2.72 3.83
N THR A 31 8.63 2.48 4.97
CA THR A 31 8.40 3.51 6.00
C THR A 31 9.72 3.93 6.67
N LEU A 32 9.69 5.06 7.36
CA LEU A 32 10.81 5.52 8.19
C LEU A 32 10.99 4.58 9.38
N PRO A 33 12.20 4.10 9.69
CA PRO A 33 12.47 3.41 10.95
C PRO A 33 12.16 4.31 12.14
N THR A 34 11.57 3.76 13.20
CA THR A 34 11.16 4.51 14.40
C THR A 34 12.30 5.31 15.02
N THR A 35 13.51 4.76 15.05
CA THR A 35 14.70 5.44 15.63
C THR A 35 15.19 6.64 14.81
N LEU A 36 14.80 6.73 13.53
CA LEU A 36 15.15 7.86 12.66
C LEU A 36 14.05 8.92 12.62
N ASP A 37 12.88 8.63 13.20
CA ASP A 37 11.79 9.61 13.31
C ASP A 37 12.14 10.64 14.39
N PRO A 38 12.30 11.94 14.05
CA PRO A 38 12.58 12.96 15.05
C PRO A 38 11.48 13.05 16.12
N ALA A 39 10.24 12.71 15.77
CA ALA A 39 9.10 12.78 16.68
C ALA A 39 9.19 11.75 17.83
N GLU A 40 9.96 10.68 17.68
CA GLU A 40 10.16 9.68 18.74
C GLU A 40 10.85 10.27 19.98
N TYR A 41 11.70 11.28 19.77
CA TYR A 41 12.47 11.93 20.84
C TYR A 41 11.75 13.16 21.44
N ASP A 42 10.52 13.44 21.02
CA ASP A 42 9.75 14.57 21.52
C ASP A 42 9.32 14.34 22.97
N ILE A 43 9.79 15.21 23.87
CA ILE A 43 9.53 15.17 25.32
C ILE A 43 8.42 16.14 25.77
N SER A 44 7.59 16.62 24.84
CA SER A 44 6.51 17.55 25.13
C SER A 44 5.46 16.95 26.08
N PRO A 45 4.82 17.75 26.93
CA PRO A 45 3.82 17.24 27.88
C PRO A 45 2.57 16.69 27.18
N GLU A 46 2.23 17.21 26.00
CA GLU A 46 1.08 16.77 25.20
C GLU A 46 1.27 15.37 24.60
N THR A 47 2.46 15.05 24.08
CA THR A 47 2.78 13.71 23.55
C THR A 47 2.76 12.68 24.66
N ARG A 48 3.29 13.01 25.85
CA ARG A 48 3.20 12.14 27.03
C ARG A 48 1.75 11.86 27.45
N LYS A 49 0.86 12.85 27.40
CA LYS A 49 -0.57 12.65 27.67
C LYS A 49 -1.19 11.71 26.65
N ALA A 50 -0.97 11.96 25.35
CA ALA A 50 -1.48 11.10 24.29
C ALA A 50 -0.95 9.65 24.38
N GLN A 51 0.33 9.48 24.73
CA GLN A 51 0.92 8.16 24.99
C GLN A 51 0.27 7.48 26.19
N ALA A 52 0.09 8.20 27.31
CA ALA A 52 -0.55 7.66 28.50
C ALA A 52 -2.01 7.25 28.24
N GLU A 53 -2.76 8.07 27.50
CA GLU A 53 -4.13 7.76 27.08
C GLU A 53 -4.17 6.53 26.16
N GLY A 54 -3.28 6.45 25.17
CA GLY A 54 -3.15 5.29 24.29
C GLY A 54 -2.78 4.00 25.05
N LEU A 55 -1.87 4.09 26.03
CA LEU A 55 -1.49 2.98 26.91
C LEU A 55 -2.64 2.57 27.84
N ALA A 56 -3.43 3.53 28.35
CA ALA A 56 -4.60 3.26 29.16
C ALA A 56 -5.67 2.50 28.36
N ILE A 57 -5.94 2.93 27.12
CA ILE A 57 -6.85 2.22 26.22
C ILE A 57 -6.34 0.80 25.91
N ARG A 58 -5.04 0.67 25.56
CA ARG A 58 -4.42 -0.62 25.25
C ARG A 58 -4.48 -1.59 26.44
N SER A 59 -4.16 -1.11 27.63
CA SER A 59 -4.16 -1.93 28.85
C SER A 59 -5.58 -2.36 29.24
N ARG A 60 -6.58 -1.48 29.10
CA ARG A 60 -7.99 -1.81 29.29
C ARG A 60 -8.45 -2.92 28.35
N LEU A 61 -8.23 -2.77 27.04
CA LEU A 61 -8.63 -3.79 26.05
C LEU A 61 -7.90 -5.12 26.25
N LYS A 62 -6.61 -5.09 26.58
CA LYS A 62 -5.84 -6.30 26.90
C LYS A 62 -6.41 -7.02 28.13
N ARG A 63 -6.78 -6.27 29.18
CA ARG A 63 -7.40 -6.84 30.38
C ARG A 63 -8.73 -7.51 30.05
N GLU A 64 -9.61 -6.86 29.30
CA GLU A 64 -10.90 -7.42 28.89
C GLU A 64 -10.73 -8.74 28.12
N TYR A 65 -9.78 -8.78 27.18
CA TYR A 65 -9.46 -10.00 26.44
C TYR A 65 -8.94 -11.11 27.36
N LEU A 66 -7.98 -10.81 28.24
CA LEU A 66 -7.40 -11.80 29.15
C LEU A 66 -8.44 -12.35 30.14
N LEU A 67 -9.36 -11.51 30.62
CA LEU A 67 -10.46 -11.97 31.46
C LEU A 67 -11.35 -12.98 30.74
N GLN A 68 -11.64 -12.76 29.45
CA GLN A 68 -12.41 -13.71 28.65
C GLN A 68 -11.63 -14.98 28.30
N TYR A 69 -10.33 -14.85 28.04
CA TYR A 69 -9.46 -15.94 27.63
C TYR A 69 -9.16 -16.91 28.77
N ASN A 70 -8.98 -16.41 30.01
CA ASN A 70 -8.59 -17.22 31.15
C ASN A 70 -9.77 -17.95 31.85
N ILE A 71 -11.00 -17.85 31.34
CA ILE A 71 -12.17 -18.54 31.93
C ILE A 71 -12.13 -20.02 31.53
N PRO A 72 -12.02 -20.96 32.49
CA PRO A 72 -11.89 -22.39 32.17
C PRO A 72 -13.17 -23.01 31.61
N SER A 73 -14.34 -22.42 31.92
CA SER A 73 -15.64 -22.90 31.45
C SER A 73 -16.01 -22.40 30.04
N ARG A 74 -15.19 -21.53 29.43
CA ARG A 74 -15.46 -21.00 28.09
C ARG A 74 -15.04 -22.02 27.05
N HIS A 75 -15.98 -22.42 26.21
CA HIS A 75 -15.74 -23.25 25.03
C HIS A 75 -16.28 -22.52 23.79
N GLY A 76 -15.40 -21.84 23.04
CA GLY A 76 -15.78 -21.11 21.83
C GLY A 76 -14.83 -19.97 21.46
N VAL A 77 -15.04 -19.38 20.29
CA VAL A 77 -14.24 -18.25 19.77
C VAL A 77 -14.51 -16.98 20.56
N ILE A 78 -13.49 -16.13 20.73
CA ILE A 78 -13.62 -14.79 21.31
C ILE A 78 -13.94 -13.81 20.19
N GLU A 79 -15.15 -13.26 20.22
CA GLU A 79 -15.58 -12.26 19.26
C GLU A 79 -14.84 -10.94 19.50
N ASP A 80 -14.12 -10.48 18.48
CA ASP A 80 -13.45 -9.18 18.50
C ASP A 80 -14.34 -8.13 17.80
N PRO A 81 -14.88 -7.14 18.53
CA PRO A 81 -15.69 -6.09 17.91
C PRO A 81 -14.90 -5.25 16.91
N ALA A 82 -13.57 -5.14 17.04
CA ALA A 82 -12.75 -4.45 16.06
C ALA A 82 -12.73 -5.19 14.72
N LEU A 83 -12.61 -6.53 14.75
CA LEU A 83 -12.66 -7.36 13.55
C LEU A 83 -14.04 -7.30 12.88
N ILE A 84 -15.12 -7.38 13.64
CA ILE A 84 -16.49 -7.29 13.12
C ILE A 84 -16.74 -5.93 12.46
N ARG A 85 -16.27 -4.84 13.07
CA ARG A 85 -16.39 -3.49 12.47
C ARG A 85 -15.55 -3.38 11.20
N TRP A 86 -14.37 -3.97 11.16
CA TRP A 86 -13.52 -3.99 9.97
C TRP A 86 -14.13 -4.78 8.82
N THR A 87 -14.70 -5.96 9.09
CA THR A 87 -15.40 -6.75 8.06
C THR A 87 -16.63 -5.99 7.56
N TYR A 88 -17.45 -5.44 8.47
CA TYR A 88 -18.60 -4.61 8.13
C TYR A 88 -18.23 -3.41 7.24
N ALA A 89 -17.13 -2.72 7.58
CA ALA A 89 -16.64 -1.59 6.80
C ALA A 89 -16.27 -1.97 5.36
N ARG A 90 -15.79 -3.21 5.14
CA ARG A 90 -15.39 -3.73 3.82
C ARG A 90 -16.51 -4.44 3.07
N SER A 91 -17.61 -4.84 3.71
CA SER A 91 -18.69 -5.57 3.05
C SER A 91 -19.94 -4.72 2.90
N ALA A 92 -20.52 -4.26 4.00
CA ALA A 92 -21.83 -3.62 4.03
C ALA A 92 -21.74 -2.10 3.86
N ASN A 93 -20.65 -1.47 4.32
CA ASN A 93 -20.54 -0.02 4.40
C ASN A 93 -20.06 0.66 3.09
N ILE A 94 -19.85 -0.09 2.00
CA ILE A 94 -19.32 0.44 0.75
C ILE A 94 -20.40 1.27 0.01
N TYR A 95 -21.53 0.66 -0.32
CA TYR A 95 -22.57 1.30 -1.12
C TYR A 95 -23.30 2.46 -0.42
N PRO A 96 -23.61 2.38 0.90
CA PRO A 96 -24.24 3.51 1.59
C PRO A 96 -23.42 4.81 1.57
N ASN A 97 -22.09 4.70 1.54
CA ASN A 97 -21.20 5.86 1.49
C ASN A 97 -20.71 6.20 0.07
N PHE A 98 -21.13 5.44 -0.94
CA PHE A 98 -20.73 5.69 -2.31
C PHE A 98 -21.47 6.91 -2.86
N ARG A 99 -20.71 7.87 -3.41
CA ARG A 99 -21.25 9.05 -4.08
C ARG A 99 -20.85 8.99 -5.55
N PRO A 100 -21.82 9.04 -6.49
CA PRO A 100 -21.51 9.08 -7.92
C PRO A 100 -20.90 10.45 -8.26
N THR A 101 -19.56 10.52 -8.25
CA THR A 101 -18.78 11.69 -8.65
C THR A 101 -18.17 11.48 -10.05
N PRO A 102 -17.82 12.54 -10.80
CA PRO A 102 -17.18 12.36 -12.11
C PRO A 102 -15.87 11.57 -12.02
N ARG A 103 -15.09 11.74 -10.94
CA ARG A 103 -13.85 10.99 -10.70
C ARG A 103 -14.11 9.49 -10.51
N THR A 104 -15.09 9.13 -9.68
CA THR A 104 -15.42 7.71 -9.43
C THR A 104 -16.02 7.04 -10.65
N SER A 105 -16.88 7.76 -11.39
CA SER A 105 -17.47 7.24 -12.63
C SER A 105 -16.42 7.03 -13.72
N LEU A 106 -15.47 7.97 -13.88
CA LEU A 106 -14.36 7.82 -14.84
C LEU A 106 -13.47 6.64 -14.48
N LEU A 107 -13.06 6.50 -13.21
CA LEU A 107 -12.29 5.35 -12.75
C LEU A 107 -13.05 4.04 -12.96
N GLY A 108 -14.34 4.01 -12.66
CA GLY A 108 -15.21 2.86 -12.88
C GLY A 108 -15.32 2.47 -14.35
N ALA A 109 -15.51 3.43 -15.25
CA ALA A 109 -15.57 3.17 -16.68
C ALA A 109 -14.22 2.70 -17.23
N LEU A 110 -13.12 3.35 -16.82
CA LEU A 110 -11.77 3.01 -17.27
C LEU A 110 -11.38 1.59 -16.84
N PHE A 111 -11.60 1.23 -15.57
CA PHE A 111 -11.21 -0.08 -15.05
C PHE A 111 -12.26 -1.18 -15.27
N GLY A 112 -13.53 -0.82 -15.49
CA GLY A 112 -14.60 -1.77 -15.81
C GLY A 112 -14.69 -2.09 -17.30
N ILE A 113 -14.78 -1.05 -18.15
CA ILE A 113 -14.99 -1.21 -19.60
C ILE A 113 -13.65 -1.28 -20.34
N GLY A 114 -12.62 -0.58 -19.86
CA GLY A 114 -11.31 -0.53 -20.52
C GLY A 114 -10.71 -1.91 -20.81
N PRO A 115 -10.62 -2.83 -19.82
CA PRO A 115 -10.10 -4.17 -20.07
C PRO A 115 -10.92 -4.98 -21.08
N LEU A 116 -12.25 -4.80 -21.11
CA LEU A 116 -13.13 -5.49 -22.06
C LEU A 116 -12.86 -5.03 -23.50
N LEU A 117 -12.75 -3.72 -23.72
CA LEU A 117 -12.40 -3.17 -25.04
C LEU A 117 -10.99 -3.59 -25.45
N PHE A 118 -10.04 -3.54 -24.52
CA PHE A 118 -8.67 -3.97 -24.77
C PHE A 118 -8.61 -5.42 -25.27
N TRP A 119 -9.21 -6.36 -24.53
CA TRP A 119 -9.21 -7.77 -24.90
C TRP A 119 -10.04 -8.05 -26.15
N TYR A 120 -11.14 -7.33 -26.36
CA TYR A 120 -11.91 -7.42 -27.60
C TYR A 120 -11.02 -7.14 -28.81
N TYR A 121 -10.25 -6.05 -28.81
CA TYR A 121 -9.37 -5.72 -29.93
C TYR A 121 -8.21 -6.70 -30.10
N VAL A 122 -7.58 -7.15 -29.00
CA VAL A 122 -6.50 -8.14 -29.05
C VAL A 122 -7.00 -9.45 -29.68
N PHE A 123 -8.13 -9.98 -29.20
CA PHE A 123 -8.68 -11.21 -29.75
C PHE A 123 -9.24 -11.03 -31.16
N LYS A 124 -9.83 -9.87 -31.47
CA LYS A 124 -10.37 -9.60 -32.80
C LYS A 124 -9.26 -9.59 -33.84
N THR A 125 -8.17 -8.87 -33.58
CA THR A 125 -7.04 -8.79 -34.52
C THR A 125 -6.35 -10.14 -34.71
N ASP A 126 -6.17 -10.93 -33.65
CA ASP A 126 -5.58 -12.26 -33.75
C ASP A 126 -6.47 -13.23 -34.55
N ARG A 127 -7.78 -13.23 -34.29
CA ARG A 127 -8.75 -14.04 -35.03
C ARG A 127 -8.81 -13.67 -36.50
N ASP A 128 -8.90 -12.37 -36.81
CA ASP A 128 -8.95 -11.90 -38.20
C ASP A 128 -7.66 -12.25 -38.96
N ARG A 129 -6.50 -12.13 -38.31
CA ARG A 129 -5.21 -12.56 -38.86
C ARG A 129 -5.19 -14.06 -39.13
N LYS A 130 -5.62 -14.88 -38.17
CA LYS A 130 -5.66 -16.34 -38.29
C LYS A 130 -6.59 -16.78 -39.42
N GLU A 131 -7.80 -16.20 -39.49
CA GLU A 131 -8.76 -16.48 -40.56
C GLU A 131 -8.21 -16.10 -41.94
N LYS A 132 -7.52 -14.96 -42.05
CA LYS A 132 -6.86 -14.55 -43.29
C LYS A 132 -5.78 -15.55 -43.73
N LEU A 133 -4.93 -16.00 -42.82
CA LEU A 133 -3.88 -16.99 -43.12
C LEU A 133 -4.45 -18.36 -43.53
N ILE A 134 -5.59 -18.75 -42.95
CA ILE A 134 -6.31 -19.98 -43.34
C ILE A 134 -6.84 -19.84 -44.77
N ARG A 135 -7.48 -18.71 -45.10
CA ARG A 135 -8.02 -18.46 -46.45
C ARG A 135 -6.93 -18.42 -47.52
N GLU A 136 -5.76 -17.86 -47.20
CA GLU A 136 -4.61 -17.81 -48.10
C GLU A 136 -3.86 -19.16 -48.19
N GLY A 137 -4.23 -20.17 -47.40
CA GLY A 137 -3.53 -21.46 -47.34
C GLY A 137 -2.11 -21.39 -46.75
N LYS A 138 -1.77 -20.27 -46.09
CA LYS A 138 -0.42 -20.03 -45.54
C LYS A 138 -0.26 -20.51 -44.09
N LEU A 139 -1.36 -20.89 -43.43
CA LEU A 139 -1.32 -21.40 -42.07
C LEU A 139 -1.05 -22.90 -42.10
N ASP A 140 0.09 -23.33 -41.53
CA ASP A 140 0.40 -24.75 -41.36
C ASP A 140 -0.54 -25.40 -40.32
N ARG A 141 -1.34 -26.36 -40.77
CA ARG A 141 -2.32 -27.12 -39.95
C ARG A 141 -2.20 -28.63 -40.18
N THR A 142 -1.08 -29.10 -40.70
CA THR A 142 -0.87 -30.49 -41.15
C THR A 142 -1.21 -31.56 -40.09
N PHE A 143 -0.89 -31.33 -38.82
CA PHE A 143 -1.15 -32.26 -37.72
C PHE A 143 -2.31 -31.85 -36.81
N ASN A 144 -3.12 -30.86 -37.21
CA ASN A 144 -4.21 -30.34 -36.37
C ASN A 144 -5.52 -31.10 -36.66
N SER A 145 -5.72 -32.24 -35.98
CA SER A 145 -6.92 -33.09 -36.12
C SER A 145 -8.04 -32.79 -35.12
N SER A 146 -7.82 -31.92 -34.13
CA SER A 146 -8.77 -31.59 -33.07
C SER A 146 -8.81 -30.09 -32.82
N TYR A 147 -10.02 -29.52 -32.72
CA TYR A 147 -10.27 -28.08 -32.58
C TYR A 147 -9.87 -27.49 -31.23
#